data_AF-A0A936B4D4-F1
#
_entry.id   AF-A0A936B4D4-F1
#
_cell.length_a   1.000
_cell.length_b   1.000
_cell.length_c   1.000
_cell.angle_alpha   90.00
_cell.angle_beta   90.00
_cell.angle_gamma   90.00
#
_symmetry.space_group_name_H-M   'P 1'
#
loop_
_entity.id
_entity.type
_entity.pdbx_description
1 polymer ?
#
loop_
_entity_poly.entity_id
_entity_poly.type
_entity_poly.pdbx_seq_one_letter_code
_entity_poly.pdbx_strand_id
1 'polypeptide(L)'
;MLAVTPADPDIVMAVLLSSNDTPYLLKGENLSGVWKWNTLATGRTSNLRMDNGQGYFDLVLDISPVQKNIVYVGTTTLYKSTNGGGFFTAVGGYEGNFPIHPDIQDIKMLDNGDVWVTTDGGVNYSTDQFVSLNQYTASVNGLVGSDFWGFDQGWNEDIVVGGRYHNGNTGMADFYGDKALRMGGAESPTGWVLQGKSRHVAFDDLGNGWVLPKKQKGNRRADLFSVSIPTWMNTEDGEVILFTIPFILVLYM
;
A
#
# COMPACT_ATOMS: atom_id res chain seq x y z
N MET A 1 5.77 18.46 -8.80
CA MET A 1 5.49 18.83 -7.38
C MET A 1 6.72 19.47 -6.77
N LEU A 2 6.53 20.29 -5.72
CA LEU A 2 7.57 21.04 -5.03
C LEU A 2 7.56 20.74 -3.53
N ALA A 3 8.74 20.78 -2.90
CA ALA A 3 8.90 20.72 -1.45
C ALA A 3 9.95 21.74 -0.98
N VAL A 4 9.76 22.22 0.24
CA VAL A 4 10.64 23.16 0.95
C VAL A 4 10.83 22.67 2.38
N THR A 5 11.88 23.13 3.06
CA THR A 5 12.11 22.78 4.46
C THR A 5 12.54 23.99 5.29
N PRO A 6 11.99 24.19 6.50
CA PRO A 6 12.52 25.19 7.43
C PRO A 6 13.94 24.84 7.95
N ALA A 7 14.40 23.59 7.82
CA ALA A 7 15.77 23.21 8.17
C ALA A 7 16.83 23.85 7.25
N ASP A 8 16.43 24.30 6.06
CA ASP A 8 17.25 25.07 5.13
C ASP A 8 16.36 25.90 4.18
N PRO A 9 16.06 27.16 4.52
CA PRO A 9 15.15 27.98 3.75
C PRO A 9 15.70 28.39 2.37
N ASP A 10 17.00 28.13 2.10
CA ASP A 10 17.62 28.41 0.81
C ASP A 10 17.53 27.22 -0.16
N ILE A 11 16.77 26.16 0.18
CA ILE A 11 16.55 24.99 -0.67
C ILE A 11 15.07 24.84 -1.05
N VAL A 12 14.84 24.59 -2.34
CA VAL A 12 13.57 24.08 -2.87
C VAL A 12 13.89 22.81 -3.67
N MET A 13 13.10 21.75 -3.52
CA MET A 13 13.19 20.58 -4.39
C MET A 13 11.95 20.46 -5.26
N ALA A 14 12.12 19.95 -6.47
CA ALA A 14 11.03 19.68 -7.40
C ALA A 14 11.17 18.28 -7.96
N VAL A 15 10.10 17.50 -7.96
CA VAL A 15 10.03 16.26 -8.75
C VAL A 15 9.16 16.50 -9.98
N LEU A 16 9.71 16.17 -11.14
CA LEU A 16 9.10 16.32 -12.45
C LEU A 16 8.97 14.96 -13.12
N LEU A 17 7.82 14.72 -13.73
CA LEU A 17 7.59 13.59 -14.63
C LEU A 17 7.79 14.11 -16.05
N SER A 18 8.72 13.50 -16.78
CA SER A 18 9.09 13.97 -18.12
C SER A 18 8.40 13.15 -19.21
N SER A 19 8.42 13.68 -20.44
CA SER A 19 7.79 13.07 -21.61
C SER A 19 8.40 11.73 -22.05
N ASN A 20 9.55 11.33 -21.47
CA ASN A 20 10.18 10.03 -21.71
C ASN A 20 9.96 9.04 -20.55
N ASP A 21 8.97 9.30 -19.69
CA ASP A 21 8.64 8.51 -18.50
C ASP A 21 9.81 8.37 -17.50
N THR A 22 10.71 9.36 -17.46
CA THR A 22 11.80 9.43 -16.47
C THR A 22 11.49 10.51 -15.44
N PRO A 23 11.38 10.15 -14.14
CA PRO A 23 11.32 11.13 -13.07
C PRO A 23 12.64 11.89 -12.95
N TYR A 24 12.58 13.20 -12.73
CA TYR A 24 13.74 14.03 -12.39
C TYR A 24 13.49 14.73 -11.07
N LEU A 25 14.40 14.53 -10.11
CA LEU A 25 14.46 15.31 -8.88
C LEU A 25 15.43 16.45 -9.09
N LEU A 26 14.93 17.67 -9.02
CA LEU A 26 15.69 18.91 -9.14
C LEU A 26 15.86 19.56 -7.77
N LYS A 27 16.99 20.24 -7.58
CA LYS A 27 17.26 21.08 -6.42
C LYS A 27 17.53 22.50 -6.87
N GLY A 28 16.75 23.44 -6.34
CA GLY A 28 16.98 24.87 -6.41
C GLY A 28 17.71 25.31 -5.14
N GLU A 29 18.79 26.05 -5.30
CA GLU A 29 19.54 26.67 -4.20
C GLU A 29 19.58 28.18 -4.39
N ASN A 30 19.21 28.91 -3.33
CA ASN A 30 19.27 30.36 -3.32
C ASN A 30 20.65 30.81 -2.85
N LEU A 31 21.38 31.51 -3.73
CA LEU A 31 22.67 32.11 -3.42
C LEU A 31 22.52 33.62 -3.51
N SER A 32 22.29 34.26 -2.35
CA SER A 32 22.17 35.72 -2.24
C SER A 32 21.08 36.34 -3.13
N GLY A 33 19.90 35.69 -3.19
CA GLY A 33 18.75 36.15 -3.97
C GLY A 33 18.69 35.62 -5.39
N VAL A 34 19.66 34.79 -5.81
CA VAL A 34 19.69 34.14 -7.13
C VAL A 34 19.50 32.64 -6.97
N TRP A 35 18.42 32.12 -7.54
CA TRP A 35 18.14 30.68 -7.57
C TRP A 35 18.93 29.98 -8.68
N LYS A 36 19.68 28.94 -8.31
CA LYS A 36 20.33 28.02 -9.26
C LYS A 36 19.70 26.65 -9.15
N TRP A 37 19.34 26.06 -10.29
CA TRP A 37 18.69 24.76 -10.36
C TRP A 37 19.61 23.73 -11.00
N ASN A 38 19.70 22.55 -10.37
CA ASN A 38 20.43 21.41 -10.88
C ASN A 38 19.58 20.14 -10.75
N THR A 39 19.80 19.18 -11.64
CA THR A 39 19.28 17.82 -11.46
C THR A 39 20.04 17.16 -10.32
N LEU A 40 19.33 16.84 -9.24
CA LEU A 40 19.86 16.20 -8.05
C LEU A 40 19.91 14.67 -8.23
N ALA A 41 18.83 14.09 -8.75
CA ALA A 41 18.75 12.67 -9.05
C ALA A 41 17.85 12.41 -10.28
N THR A 42 18.17 11.34 -11.00
CA THR A 42 17.41 10.88 -12.17
C THR A 42 16.81 9.52 -11.84
N GLY A 43 15.50 9.38 -12.05
CA GLY A 43 14.77 8.12 -11.91
C GLY A 43 15.31 7.04 -12.84
N ARG A 44 14.93 5.78 -12.58
CA ARG A 44 15.40 4.60 -13.35
C ARG A 44 16.92 4.45 -13.36
N THR A 45 17.61 4.99 -12.34
CA THR A 45 19.06 4.82 -12.13
C THR A 45 19.32 4.08 -10.81
N SER A 46 20.57 3.69 -10.57
CA SER A 46 20.95 3.09 -9.28
C SER A 46 20.79 4.05 -8.10
N ASN A 47 20.88 5.36 -8.31
CA ASN A 47 20.81 6.36 -7.25
C ASN A 47 19.36 6.68 -6.85
N LEU A 48 18.45 6.63 -7.82
CA LEU A 48 17.01 6.76 -7.63
C LEU A 48 16.33 5.80 -8.60
N ARG A 49 15.79 4.70 -8.06
CA ARG A 49 15.16 3.63 -8.85
C ARG A 49 13.69 3.91 -9.17
N MET A 50 13.14 5.00 -8.65
CA MET A 50 11.81 5.51 -8.96
C MET A 50 11.58 5.57 -10.47
N ASP A 51 10.46 5.02 -10.91
CA ASP A 51 9.95 5.14 -12.27
C ASP A 51 8.69 6.04 -12.29
N ASN A 52 8.18 6.30 -13.50
CA ASN A 52 7.00 7.14 -13.66
C ASN A 52 5.75 6.54 -13.04
N GLY A 53 5.61 5.20 -13.03
CA GLY A 53 4.45 4.48 -12.51
C GLY A 53 3.12 5.14 -12.86
N GLN A 54 2.30 5.34 -11.83
CA GLN A 54 1.05 6.11 -11.87
C GLN A 54 1.25 7.56 -11.42
N GLY A 55 2.41 8.16 -11.67
CA GLY A 55 2.84 9.46 -11.14
C GLY A 55 1.96 10.66 -11.49
N TYR A 56 1.06 10.54 -12.46
CA TYR A 56 0.05 11.57 -12.66
C TYR A 56 -0.93 11.67 -11.48
N PHE A 57 -1.20 10.55 -10.81
CA PHE A 57 -2.08 10.43 -9.65
C PHE A 57 -1.28 10.33 -8.35
N ASP A 58 -0.21 9.53 -8.35
CA ASP A 58 0.54 9.16 -7.14
C ASP A 58 1.93 9.75 -7.24
N LEU A 59 2.11 10.99 -6.79
CA LEU A 59 3.41 11.65 -6.79
C LEU A 59 3.61 12.32 -5.45
N VAL A 60 4.60 11.85 -4.69
CA VAL A 60 4.99 12.44 -3.40
C VAL A 60 6.44 12.96 -3.38
N LEU A 61 6.65 14.06 -2.65
CA LEU A 61 7.95 14.66 -2.37
C LEU A 61 7.82 15.45 -1.06
N ASP A 62 8.61 15.12 -0.07
CA ASP A 62 8.70 15.90 1.17
C ASP A 62 10.13 15.87 1.71
N ILE A 63 10.48 16.93 2.45
CA ILE A 63 11.80 17.12 3.05
C ILE A 63 11.57 17.33 4.54
N SER A 64 12.33 16.64 5.39
CA SER A 64 12.14 16.77 6.83
C SER A 64 12.25 18.23 7.26
N PRO A 65 11.31 18.73 8.08
CA PRO A 65 11.34 20.11 8.54
C PRO A 65 12.49 20.40 9.51
N VAL A 66 13.10 19.36 10.10
CA VAL A 66 14.18 19.49 11.08
C VAL A 66 15.53 18.96 10.57
N GLN A 67 15.54 18.17 9.49
CA GLN A 67 16.77 17.57 8.94
C GLN A 67 16.76 17.57 7.41
N LYS A 68 17.32 18.62 6.78
CA LYS A 68 17.30 18.81 5.31
C LYS A 68 17.83 17.64 4.46
N ASN A 69 18.63 16.75 5.05
CA ASN A 69 19.19 15.59 4.36
C ASN A 69 18.22 14.40 4.28
N ILE A 70 17.12 14.43 5.05
CA ILE A 70 16.06 13.43 4.97
C ILE A 70 15.04 13.90 3.93
N VAL A 71 14.98 13.18 2.82
CA VAL A 71 14.09 13.48 1.69
C VAL A 71 13.33 12.22 1.33
N TYR A 72 12.03 12.34 1.12
CA TYR A 72 11.21 11.28 0.57
C TYR A 72 10.70 11.69 -0.80
N VAL A 73 10.67 10.73 -1.72
CA VAL A 73 10.08 10.91 -3.06
C VAL A 73 9.45 9.58 -3.47
N GLY A 74 8.36 9.61 -4.22
CA GLY A 74 7.72 8.36 -4.63
C GLY A 74 6.66 8.52 -5.68
N THR A 75 6.41 7.41 -6.37
CA THR A 75 5.22 7.17 -7.18
C THR A 75 4.47 5.96 -6.63
N THR A 76 4.60 4.80 -7.26
CA THR A 76 4.06 3.53 -6.79
C THR A 76 4.91 2.90 -5.68
N THR A 77 6.13 3.40 -5.50
CA THR A 77 7.05 3.01 -4.43
C THR A 77 7.62 4.25 -3.76
N LEU A 78 7.64 4.24 -2.43
CA LEU A 78 8.23 5.30 -1.62
C LEU A 78 9.75 5.09 -1.48
N TYR A 79 10.51 6.14 -1.75
CA TYR A 79 11.96 6.16 -1.61
C TYR A 79 12.38 7.19 -0.55
N LYS A 80 13.39 6.84 0.24
CA LYS A 80 14.00 7.70 1.26
C LYS A 80 15.46 7.95 0.95
N SER A 81 15.91 9.19 1.07
CA SER A 81 17.31 9.58 1.13
C SER A 81 17.65 10.06 2.54
N THR A 82 18.86 9.76 2.99
CA THR A 82 19.45 10.28 4.24
C THR A 82 20.66 11.18 3.99
N ASN A 83 20.97 11.47 2.73
CA ASN A 83 22.13 12.25 2.29
C ASN A 83 21.74 13.41 1.36
N GLY A 84 20.52 13.95 1.54
CA GLY A 84 20.06 15.14 0.82
C GLY A 84 19.80 14.91 -0.67
N GLY A 85 19.44 13.68 -1.04
CA GLY A 85 19.07 13.29 -2.40
C GLY A 85 20.20 12.72 -3.27
N GLY A 86 21.38 12.46 -2.71
CA GLY A 86 22.47 11.81 -3.45
C GLY A 86 22.24 10.32 -3.73
N PHE A 87 21.55 9.62 -2.81
CA PHE A 87 21.14 8.23 -2.95
C PHE A 87 19.82 7.97 -2.23
N PHE A 88 19.01 7.06 -2.78
CA PHE A 88 17.71 6.70 -2.26
C PHE A 88 17.55 5.18 -2.09
N THR A 89 16.95 4.78 -0.98
CA THR A 89 16.53 3.40 -0.69
C THR A 89 15.02 3.28 -0.72
N ALA A 90 14.49 2.19 -1.25
CA ALA A 90 13.05 1.92 -1.21
C ALA A 90 12.61 1.64 0.24
N VAL A 91 11.48 2.22 0.63
CA VAL A 91 10.85 2.07 1.95
C VAL A 91 9.74 1.04 1.89
N GLY A 92 8.78 1.24 0.99
CA GLY A 92 7.63 0.37 0.78
C GLY A 92 6.85 0.74 -0.50
N GLY A 93 5.92 -0.11 -0.91
CA GLY A 93 5.29 -0.12 -2.23
C GLY A 93 5.59 -1.43 -2.96
N TYR A 94 5.94 -1.37 -4.25
CA TYR A 94 6.41 -2.56 -4.98
C TYR A 94 7.80 -3.04 -4.55
N GLU A 95 8.54 -2.20 -3.82
CA GLU A 95 9.84 -2.52 -3.24
C GLU A 95 9.97 -1.98 -1.82
N GLY A 96 10.94 -2.52 -1.07
CA GLY A 96 11.25 -2.08 0.28
C GLY A 96 10.85 -3.10 1.35
N ASN A 97 11.11 -2.73 2.61
CA ASN A 97 10.95 -3.63 3.76
C ASN A 97 9.69 -3.34 4.58
N PHE A 98 9.06 -2.18 4.37
CA PHE A 98 7.83 -1.83 5.07
C PHE A 98 6.62 -2.32 4.26
N PRO A 99 5.59 -2.89 4.93
CA PRO A 99 4.40 -3.43 4.27
C PRO A 99 3.43 -2.31 3.88
N ILE A 100 3.95 -1.27 3.23
CA ILE A 100 3.19 -0.15 2.68
C ILE A 100 2.64 -0.61 1.33
N HIS A 101 1.35 -0.36 1.11
CA HIS A 101 0.71 -0.62 -0.17
C HIS A 101 1.39 0.22 -1.28
N PRO A 102 1.45 -0.26 -2.53
CA PRO A 102 1.79 0.60 -3.65
C PRO A 102 0.89 1.84 -3.75
N ASP A 103 1.27 2.74 -4.66
CA ASP A 103 0.48 3.91 -5.05
C ASP A 103 0.48 4.97 -3.93
N ILE A 104 1.60 5.67 -3.83
CA ILE A 104 1.87 6.61 -2.75
C ILE A 104 1.23 7.96 -3.08
N GLN A 105 0.16 8.28 -2.36
CA GLN A 105 -0.73 9.41 -2.66
C GLN A 105 -0.36 10.69 -1.93
N ASP A 106 0.08 10.57 -0.68
CA ASP A 106 0.55 11.71 0.10
C ASP A 106 1.60 11.28 1.13
N ILE A 107 2.42 12.23 1.54
CA ILE A 107 3.38 12.06 2.62
C ILE A 107 3.48 13.35 3.44
N LYS A 108 3.57 13.18 4.76
CA LYS A 108 3.87 14.29 5.65
C LYS A 108 4.89 13.94 6.70
N MET A 109 5.98 14.70 6.71
CA MET A 109 6.97 14.73 7.77
C MET A 109 6.64 15.82 8.79
N LEU A 110 6.67 15.48 10.08
CA LEU A 110 6.40 16.39 11.19
C LEU A 110 7.69 16.79 11.92
N ASP A 111 7.64 17.90 12.66
CA ASP A 111 8.80 18.45 13.40
C ASP A 111 9.31 17.51 14.49
N ASN A 112 8.43 16.66 15.03
CA ASN A 112 8.79 15.65 16.02
C ASN A 112 9.45 14.40 15.40
N GLY A 113 9.60 14.35 14.07
CA GLY A 113 10.20 13.24 13.33
C GLY A 113 9.22 12.18 12.85
N ASP A 114 7.93 12.29 13.21
CA ASP A 114 6.91 11.38 12.72
C ASP A 114 6.70 11.54 11.21
N VAL A 115 6.37 10.42 10.55
CA VAL A 115 6.06 10.40 9.12
C VAL A 115 4.74 9.67 8.88
N TRP A 116 3.84 10.35 8.18
CA TRP A 116 2.57 9.82 7.70
C TRP A 116 2.63 9.62 6.19
N VAL A 117 2.12 8.49 5.69
CA VAL A 117 2.09 8.16 4.26
C VAL A 117 0.73 7.58 3.92
N THR A 118 0.04 8.13 2.92
CA THR A 118 -1.24 7.58 2.44
C THR A 118 -1.05 6.86 1.11
N THR A 119 -1.86 5.82 0.92
CA THR A 119 -1.85 4.91 -0.22
C THR A 119 -3.27 4.40 -0.48
N ASP A 120 -3.50 3.70 -1.58
CA ASP A 120 -4.76 2.98 -1.78
C ASP A 120 -5.07 1.97 -0.65
N GLY A 121 -4.03 1.38 -0.06
CA GLY A 121 -4.13 0.53 1.12
C GLY A 121 -4.42 1.24 2.45
N GLY A 122 -4.60 2.56 2.43
CA GLY A 122 -4.89 3.40 3.59
C GLY A 122 -3.67 4.16 4.13
N VAL A 123 -3.69 4.43 5.44
CA VAL A 123 -2.73 5.33 6.10
C VAL A 123 -1.65 4.54 6.82
N ASN A 124 -0.40 4.96 6.63
CA ASN A 124 0.81 4.37 7.20
C ASN A 124 1.49 5.42 8.09
N TYR A 125 2.00 4.99 9.23
CA TYR A 125 2.60 5.86 10.23
C TYR A 125 3.92 5.29 10.72
N SER A 126 4.91 6.15 10.94
CA SER A 126 6.16 5.78 11.59
C SER A 126 6.68 6.88 12.52
N THR A 127 7.12 6.49 13.71
CA THR A 127 7.73 7.38 14.72
C THR A 127 9.25 7.52 14.59
N ASP A 128 9.87 6.75 13.69
CA ASP A 128 11.32 6.73 13.49
C ASP A 128 11.73 6.91 12.03
N GLN A 129 10.85 7.52 11.23
CA GLN A 129 11.08 7.77 9.81
C GLN A 129 11.33 6.48 9.02
N PHE A 130 10.58 5.42 9.30
CA PHE A 130 10.70 4.12 8.65
C PHE A 130 12.12 3.54 8.76
N VAL A 131 12.67 3.53 9.98
CA VAL A 131 13.94 2.86 10.29
C VAL A 131 13.68 1.44 10.83
N SER A 132 12.70 1.29 11.71
CA SER A 132 12.33 0.01 12.33
C SER A 132 10.87 -0.35 12.09
N LEU A 133 10.62 -1.61 11.74
CA LEU A 133 9.25 -2.16 11.67
C LEU A 133 8.51 -2.08 13.02
N ASN A 134 9.23 -2.06 14.15
CA ASN A 134 8.63 -1.93 15.48
C ASN A 134 8.10 -0.51 15.77
N GLN A 135 8.46 0.46 14.94
CA GLN A 135 8.04 1.86 15.02
C GLN A 135 7.12 2.24 13.86
N TYR A 136 6.60 1.23 13.14
CA TYR A 136 5.67 1.40 12.04
C TYR A 136 4.28 0.88 12.43
N THR A 137 3.23 1.52 11.93
CA THR A 137 1.84 1.09 12.09
C THR A 137 1.01 1.45 10.86
N ALA A 138 0.25 0.47 10.35
CA ALA A 138 -0.86 0.73 9.43
C ALA A 138 -2.04 1.30 10.23
N SER A 139 -2.29 2.60 10.11
CA SER A 139 -3.27 3.37 10.89
C SER A 139 -4.61 3.43 10.17
N VAL A 140 -5.26 2.28 10.03
CA VAL A 140 -6.50 2.13 9.25
C VAL A 140 -7.74 1.84 10.10
N ASN A 141 -7.58 1.70 11.42
CA ASN A 141 -8.72 1.46 12.31
C ASN A 141 -9.67 2.66 12.29
N GLY A 142 -10.96 2.42 12.04
CA GLY A 142 -11.97 3.47 11.90
C GLY A 142 -12.10 4.06 10.50
N LEU A 143 -11.22 3.71 9.55
CA LEU A 143 -11.34 4.16 8.15
C LEU A 143 -12.18 3.16 7.35
N VAL A 144 -13.23 3.67 6.72
CA VAL A 144 -14.14 2.91 5.85
C VAL A 144 -14.13 3.56 4.48
N GLY A 145 -13.62 2.84 3.47
CA GLY A 145 -13.47 3.40 2.12
C GLY A 145 -13.10 2.33 1.09
N SER A 146 -13.60 1.10 1.27
CA SER A 146 -13.32 0.02 0.34
C SER A 146 -14.46 -0.14 -0.65
N ASP A 147 -14.16 0.02 -1.93
CA ASP A 147 -15.07 -0.29 -3.02
C ASP A 147 -14.81 -1.70 -3.53
N PHE A 148 -15.89 -2.41 -3.89
CA PHE A 148 -15.82 -3.75 -4.44
C PHE A 148 -16.14 -3.69 -5.93
N TRP A 149 -15.30 -4.32 -6.75
CA TRP A 149 -15.63 -4.59 -8.14
C TRP A 149 -16.82 -5.55 -8.25
N GLY A 150 -16.94 -6.46 -7.28
CA GLY A 150 -18.08 -7.34 -7.06
C GLY A 150 -17.89 -8.15 -5.78
N PHE A 151 -18.98 -8.70 -5.26
CA PHE A 151 -18.98 -9.52 -4.05
C PHE A 151 -20.08 -10.59 -4.08
N ASP A 152 -19.90 -11.62 -3.28
CA ASP A 152 -20.92 -12.62 -2.97
C ASP A 152 -21.06 -12.78 -1.45
N GLN A 153 -22.23 -13.22 -1.01
CA GLN A 153 -22.56 -13.42 0.39
C GLN A 153 -23.04 -14.85 0.66
N GLY A 154 -22.62 -15.40 1.79
CA GLY A 154 -23.05 -16.70 2.26
C GLY A 154 -24.52 -16.69 2.69
N TRP A 155 -25.20 -17.79 2.44
CA TRP A 155 -26.58 -18.00 2.89
C TRP A 155 -26.66 -18.68 4.26
N ASN A 156 -25.75 -19.62 4.50
CA ASN A 156 -25.74 -20.47 5.69
C ASN A 156 -24.77 -19.97 6.77
N GLU A 157 -23.83 -19.12 6.39
CA GLU A 157 -22.80 -18.54 7.24
C GLU A 157 -22.66 -17.07 6.87
N ASP A 158 -22.48 -16.22 7.87
CA ASP A 158 -22.28 -14.78 7.72
C ASP A 158 -20.89 -14.54 7.13
N ILE A 159 -20.75 -14.73 5.82
CA ILE A 159 -19.53 -14.59 5.04
C ILE A 159 -19.79 -13.65 3.88
N VAL A 160 -18.86 -12.72 3.63
CA VAL A 160 -18.84 -11.91 2.42
C VAL A 160 -17.45 -12.02 1.79
N VAL A 161 -17.38 -12.22 0.48
CA VAL A 161 -16.11 -12.27 -0.27
C VAL A 161 -16.20 -11.40 -1.51
N GLY A 162 -15.08 -10.83 -1.93
CA GLY A 162 -15.01 -10.09 -3.19
C GLY A 162 -13.69 -9.38 -3.42
N GLY A 163 -13.50 -8.91 -4.66
CA GLY A 163 -12.36 -8.11 -5.06
C GLY A 163 -12.57 -6.64 -4.75
N ARG A 164 -11.63 -6.05 -4.00
CA ARG A 164 -11.66 -4.62 -3.67
C ARG A 164 -10.86 -3.84 -4.69
N TYR A 165 -11.41 -2.74 -5.19
CA TYR A 165 -10.69 -1.82 -6.07
C TYR A 165 -9.34 -1.42 -5.44
N HIS A 166 -8.25 -1.62 -6.18
CA HIS A 166 -6.85 -1.37 -5.83
C HIS A 166 -6.28 -2.17 -4.64
N ASN A 167 -7.09 -2.98 -3.94
CA ASN A 167 -6.77 -3.47 -2.59
C ASN A 167 -6.81 -4.99 -2.43
N GLY A 168 -6.87 -5.72 -3.54
CA GLY A 168 -6.89 -7.18 -3.52
C GLY A 168 -8.25 -7.79 -3.15
N ASN A 169 -8.32 -9.11 -3.25
CA ASN A 169 -9.45 -9.88 -2.77
C ASN A 169 -9.51 -9.96 -1.24
N THR A 170 -10.72 -10.00 -0.71
CA THR A 170 -10.96 -10.10 0.73
C THR A 170 -12.05 -11.10 1.09
N GLY A 171 -11.98 -11.61 2.32
CA GLY A 171 -13.03 -12.39 2.94
C GLY A 171 -13.38 -11.85 4.32
N MET A 172 -14.65 -11.56 4.55
CA MET A 172 -15.22 -11.13 5.81
C MET A 172 -16.07 -12.26 6.35
N ALA A 173 -16.07 -12.43 7.67
CA ALA A 173 -16.90 -13.43 8.33
C ALA A 173 -17.19 -12.99 9.77
N ASP A 174 -18.33 -13.41 10.33
CA ASP A 174 -18.69 -13.15 11.74
C ASP A 174 -17.58 -13.54 12.73
N PHE A 175 -16.92 -14.68 12.48
CA PHE A 175 -15.82 -15.19 13.30
C PHE A 175 -14.50 -14.41 13.15
N TYR A 176 -14.44 -13.38 12.30
CA TYR A 176 -13.32 -12.42 12.24
C TYR A 176 -13.53 -11.16 13.06
N GLY A 177 -14.73 -10.94 13.62
CA GLY A 177 -15.03 -9.75 14.40
C GLY A 177 -14.94 -8.47 13.55
N ASP A 178 -14.10 -7.53 13.98
CA ASP A 178 -13.90 -6.23 13.33
C ASP A 178 -12.88 -6.27 12.17
N LYS A 179 -12.49 -7.46 11.71
CA LYS A 179 -11.43 -7.64 10.72
C LYS A 179 -11.89 -8.37 9.47
N ALA A 180 -11.17 -8.15 8.38
CA ALA A 180 -11.29 -8.90 7.14
C ALA A 180 -9.98 -9.57 6.73
N LEU A 181 -10.11 -10.70 6.06
CA LEU A 181 -9.03 -11.49 5.51
C LEU A 181 -8.48 -10.82 4.25
N ARG A 182 -7.18 -10.54 4.19
CA ARG A 182 -6.54 -10.25 2.91
C ARG A 182 -6.23 -11.57 2.22
N MET A 183 -6.86 -11.80 1.08
CA MET A 183 -6.69 -13.04 0.31
C MET A 183 -5.63 -12.91 -0.78
N GLY A 184 -5.24 -11.68 -1.12
CA GLY A 184 -4.25 -11.38 -2.16
C GLY A 184 -4.92 -11.28 -3.54
N GLY A 185 -4.18 -11.61 -4.59
CA GLY A 185 -4.68 -11.56 -5.97
C GLY A 185 -4.53 -10.17 -6.57
N ALA A 186 -5.03 -10.02 -7.79
CA ALA A 186 -5.35 -8.73 -8.34
C ALA A 186 -6.69 -8.33 -7.70
N GLU A 187 -7.73 -7.98 -8.44
CA GLU A 187 -8.95 -7.44 -7.87
C GLU A 187 -10.13 -7.86 -8.73
N SER A 188 -10.20 -9.16 -9.04
CA SER A 188 -11.27 -9.61 -9.90
C SER A 188 -12.63 -9.18 -9.33
N PRO A 189 -13.61 -8.77 -10.15
CA PRO A 189 -14.98 -8.56 -9.71
C PRO A 189 -15.63 -9.83 -9.12
N THR A 190 -14.90 -10.94 -9.09
CA THR A 190 -15.34 -12.23 -8.62
C THR A 190 -14.96 -12.50 -7.16
N GLY A 191 -15.69 -13.44 -6.58
CA GLY A 191 -15.62 -13.88 -5.20
C GLY A 191 -16.91 -14.64 -4.96
N TRP A 192 -16.84 -15.95 -4.82
CA TRP A 192 -18.03 -16.81 -4.71
C TRP A 192 -18.01 -17.58 -3.41
N VAL A 193 -19.14 -17.61 -2.71
CA VAL A 193 -19.35 -18.50 -1.57
C VAL A 193 -19.96 -19.80 -2.07
N LEU A 194 -19.27 -20.92 -1.85
CA LEU A 194 -19.73 -22.22 -2.32
C LEU A 194 -20.91 -22.70 -1.47
N GLN A 195 -22.08 -22.77 -2.10
CA GLN A 195 -23.31 -23.21 -1.45
C GLN A 195 -23.17 -24.64 -0.90
N GLY A 196 -23.72 -24.86 0.30
CA GLY A 196 -23.69 -26.17 0.97
C GLY A 196 -22.33 -26.59 1.53
N LYS A 197 -21.28 -25.77 1.39
CA LYS A 197 -19.94 -26.03 1.94
C LYS A 197 -19.51 -24.90 2.87
N SER A 198 -19.42 -25.20 4.17
CA SER A 198 -18.96 -24.26 5.20
C SER A 198 -17.61 -23.62 4.84
N ARG A 199 -17.55 -22.29 4.80
CA ARG A 199 -16.35 -21.44 4.58
C ARG A 199 -15.63 -21.59 3.24
N HIS A 200 -16.16 -22.38 2.32
CA HIS A 200 -15.51 -22.58 1.03
C HIS A 200 -15.85 -21.41 0.12
N VAL A 201 -14.81 -20.75 -0.38
CA VAL A 201 -14.92 -19.60 -1.29
C VAL A 201 -13.99 -19.76 -2.48
N ALA A 202 -14.27 -19.09 -3.59
CA ALA A 202 -13.40 -19.13 -4.77
C ALA A 202 -13.29 -17.74 -5.40
N PHE A 203 -12.16 -17.49 -6.05
CA PHE A 203 -11.86 -16.29 -6.83
C PHE A 203 -11.17 -16.76 -8.11
N ASP A 204 -11.47 -16.15 -9.25
CA ASP A 204 -10.90 -16.57 -10.53
C ASP A 204 -9.37 -16.34 -10.63
N ASP A 205 -8.84 -15.40 -9.85
CA ASP A 205 -7.44 -14.98 -9.84
C ASP A 205 -6.64 -15.50 -8.62
N LEU A 206 -7.29 -16.25 -7.72
CA LEU A 206 -6.63 -16.91 -6.59
C LEU A 206 -6.55 -18.44 -6.71
N GLY A 207 -6.88 -18.99 -7.87
CA GLY A 207 -6.72 -20.41 -8.17
C GLY A 207 -7.76 -21.31 -7.50
N ASN A 208 -7.30 -22.44 -6.97
CA ASN A 208 -8.09 -23.67 -6.75
C ASN A 208 -9.25 -23.58 -5.72
N GLY A 209 -9.46 -22.45 -5.04
CA GLY A 209 -10.49 -22.28 -4.01
C GLY A 209 -9.92 -22.32 -2.59
N TRP A 210 -10.60 -21.65 -1.66
CA TRP A 210 -10.14 -21.35 -0.31
C TRP A 210 -11.16 -21.70 0.76
N VAL A 211 -10.73 -22.33 1.85
CA VAL A 211 -11.54 -22.48 3.06
C VAL A 211 -11.14 -21.39 4.05
N LEU A 212 -12.01 -20.41 4.26
CA LEU A 212 -11.74 -19.28 5.16
C LEU A 212 -11.47 -19.76 6.59
N PRO A 213 -10.31 -19.50 7.22
CA PRO A 213 -9.95 -20.05 8.54
C PRO A 213 -10.83 -19.51 9.69
N LYS A 214 -11.21 -20.35 10.66
CA LYS A 214 -12.02 -19.91 11.83
C LYS A 214 -11.24 -19.20 12.93
N LYS A 215 -9.91 -19.39 13.01
CA LYS A 215 -9.08 -18.86 14.09
C LYS A 215 -7.83 -18.21 13.51
N GLN A 216 -7.45 -17.08 14.11
CA GLN A 216 -6.23 -16.37 13.81
C GLN A 216 -5.04 -17.06 14.51
N LYS A 217 -4.05 -17.50 13.75
CA LYS A 217 -2.71 -17.80 14.23
C LYS A 217 -1.74 -17.40 13.14
N GLY A 218 -0.84 -16.46 13.43
CA GLY A 218 0.38 -16.20 12.65
C GLY A 218 0.26 -15.89 11.15
N ASN A 219 1.41 -15.54 10.56
CA ASN A 219 1.56 -15.16 9.16
C ASN A 219 1.46 -16.37 8.21
N ARG A 220 0.36 -16.53 7.44
CA ARG A 220 0.26 -17.29 6.16
C ARG A 220 -1.15 -17.14 5.52
N ARG A 221 -1.55 -18.04 4.60
CA ARG A 221 -2.76 -17.97 3.73
C ARG A 221 -3.76 -19.09 4.06
N ALA A 222 -5.04 -18.92 3.69
CA ALA A 222 -6.15 -19.81 4.05
C ALA A 222 -5.96 -21.24 3.49
N ASP A 223 -6.61 -22.25 4.07
CA ASP A 223 -6.51 -23.63 3.59
C ASP A 223 -7.03 -23.70 2.15
N LEU A 224 -6.25 -24.25 1.23
CA LEU A 224 -6.64 -24.40 -0.16
C LEU A 224 -7.51 -25.65 -0.32
N PHE A 225 -8.56 -25.55 -1.11
CA PHE A 225 -9.22 -26.71 -1.70
C PHE A 225 -9.05 -26.66 -3.22
N SER A 226 -9.48 -27.68 -3.95
CA SER A 226 -9.52 -27.67 -5.41
C SER A 226 -10.94 -27.69 -5.95
N VAL A 227 -11.29 -26.70 -6.74
CA VAL A 227 -12.43 -26.70 -7.68
C VAL A 227 -11.90 -27.18 -9.02
N SER A 228 -11.81 -28.50 -9.20
CA SER A 228 -11.67 -29.07 -10.53
C SER A 228 -13.07 -29.35 -11.09
N ILE A 229 -13.41 -28.76 -12.24
CA ILE A 229 -14.21 -29.53 -13.20
C ILE A 229 -13.34 -30.76 -13.55
N PRO A 230 -13.91 -31.96 -13.53
CA PRO A 230 -13.68 -32.97 -12.50
C PRO A 230 -12.22 -33.43 -12.33
N THR A 231 -11.76 -33.61 -11.08
CA THR A 231 -11.28 -34.88 -10.47
C THR A 231 -10.60 -34.61 -9.10
N TRP A 232 -11.19 -35.24 -8.08
CA TRP A 232 -10.69 -35.77 -6.78
C TRP A 232 -9.60 -35.05 -5.95
N MET A 233 -10.00 -34.73 -4.69
CA MET A 233 -9.30 -34.47 -3.41
C MET A 233 -7.76 -34.45 -3.35
N ASN A 234 -7.20 -33.44 -2.66
CA ASN A 234 -6.39 -33.59 -1.41
C ASN A 234 -6.09 -32.23 -0.75
N THR A 235 -6.06 -32.24 0.60
CA THR A 235 -5.83 -31.13 1.55
C THR A 235 -4.40 -31.12 2.08
N GLU A 236 -3.81 -29.95 2.35
CA GLU A 236 -2.80 -29.71 3.41
C GLU A 236 -2.56 -28.19 3.67
N ASP A 237 -2.92 -27.76 4.90
CA ASP A 237 -2.51 -26.67 5.83
C ASP A 237 -2.09 -25.22 5.42
N GLY A 238 -2.75 -24.19 6.00
CA GLY A 238 -2.21 -22.81 6.23
C GLY A 238 -3.14 -21.75 6.92
N GLU A 239 -2.58 -20.80 7.73
CA GLU A 239 -3.28 -19.83 8.63
C GLU A 239 -3.12 -18.30 8.28
N VAL A 240 -4.06 -17.39 8.62
CA VAL A 240 -4.41 -15.98 8.15
C VAL A 240 -3.84 -14.62 8.69
N ILE A 241 -3.47 -13.61 7.87
CA ILE A 241 -3.41 -12.15 8.23
C ILE A 241 -4.76 -11.43 8.03
N LEU A 242 -5.21 -10.70 9.07
CA LEU A 242 -6.47 -9.94 9.12
C LEU A 242 -6.19 -8.43 9.28
N PHE A 243 -6.95 -7.58 8.58
CA PHE A 243 -6.93 -6.11 8.73
C PHE A 243 -8.24 -5.63 9.34
N THR A 244 -8.21 -4.66 10.25
CA THR A 244 -9.43 -4.06 10.80
C THR A 244 -10.16 -3.27 9.72
N ILE A 245 -11.46 -3.51 9.54
CA ILE A 245 -12.33 -2.72 8.68
C ILE A 245 -13.67 -2.52 9.41
N PRO A 246 -14.04 -1.29 9.82
CA PRO A 246 -15.43 -0.99 10.09
C PRO A 246 -16.20 -0.96 8.76
N PHE A 247 -17.40 -1.50 8.69
CA PHE A 247 -18.23 -1.49 7.47
C PHE A 247 -19.49 -0.64 7.71
N ILE A 248 -19.83 0.22 6.74
CA ILE A 248 -21.16 0.83 6.61
C ILE A 248 -21.67 0.45 5.21
N LEU A 249 -22.72 -0.36 5.16
CA LEU A 249 -23.42 -0.70 3.92
C LEU A 249 -24.24 0.52 3.47
N VAL A 250 -23.81 1.20 2.40
CA VAL A 250 -24.67 2.17 1.71
C VAL A 250 -25.24 1.49 0.47
N LEU A 251 -26.46 0.97 0.59
CA LEU A 251 -27.26 0.52 -0.55
C LEU A 251 -27.80 1.77 -1.27
N TYR A 252 -27.32 2.04 -2.48
CA TYR A 252 -28.07 2.86 -3.41
C TYR A 252 -29.17 1.98 -4.02
N MET A 253 -30.42 2.24 -3.64
CA MET A 253 -31.62 1.69 -4.28
C MET A 253 -31.94 2.44 -5.57
#